data_AF-A0AAP7QRJ6-F1
#
_entry.id   AF-A0AAP7QRJ6-F1
#
_cell.length_a   1.000
_cell.length_b   1.000
_cell.length_c   1.000
_cell.angle_alpha   90.00
_cell.angle_beta   90.00
_cell.angle_gamma   90.00
#
_symmetry.space_group_name_H-M   'P 1'
#
loop_
_entity.id
_entity.type
_entity.pdbx_description
1 polymer ?
#
loop_
_entity_poly.entity_id
_entity_poly.type
_entity_poly.pdbx_seq_one_letter_code
_entity_poly.pdbx_strand_id
1 'polypeptide(L)'
;MAGKITVVGLGAGDMDQLTLGVYKQLKQAKEVFMRTQDHPLTAELMQEVPSLTFFDEIYEKHDQFDQVYQEITEILFAEAAEKDIVYAVPGHPFVAEKTVQLLVAGQKERGIEVSVAGGQSFLDATFNSLQIDPIEGLQFVDAGDMRADDLKLTQHVLICQVYDQMTASNVKLTLMEKLPDDYEVYIVTAAGSSQEQITAVPLFELDRDVSINNLTSVYVPPIQDEQLLYQQFDTFRDVIRTLRGPGGCPWDQKQTNESLKPYLIEECYELLEAIDEDDPDHMVEELGDVLLQVLLHAQIGEDDGYFSIDDVIQHVTEKMIRRHPHVFGDTNVSEAADVVANWEKIKQQEKPERAGSILQSIPATLPALTKAYKLQKKAAKVGFDWTDVQDIWNKYEEEKQEFLVEVAEKTDEGATKQMKDEFGDLLFVLVNIGRFYHLEPETALASANTKFIRRFQHIEQKAKDMGRSLDDLTLEEMDDLWNDAKRIERGEHT
;
A
#
# COMPACT_ATOMS: atom_id res chain seq x y z
N MET A 1 7.06 -9.52 54.62
CA MET A 1 6.35 -8.49 53.83
C MET A 1 6.96 -8.56 52.46
N ALA A 2 6.18 -8.67 51.39
CA ALA A 2 6.75 -8.60 50.04
C ALA A 2 7.49 -7.27 49.91
N GLY A 3 8.72 -7.32 49.41
CA GLY A 3 9.52 -6.12 49.18
C GLY A 3 9.00 -5.35 47.97
N LYS A 4 9.63 -4.21 47.71
CA LYS A 4 9.31 -3.29 46.63
C LYS A 4 10.48 -3.17 45.66
N ILE A 5 10.19 -3.13 44.36
CA ILE A 5 11.14 -2.81 43.30
C ILE A 5 10.98 -1.34 42.95
N THR A 6 12.03 -0.54 43.17
CA THR A 6 12.07 0.85 42.68
C THR A 6 12.95 0.91 41.45
N VAL A 7 12.36 1.12 40.28
CA VAL A 7 13.10 1.30 39.03
C VAL A 7 13.50 2.77 38.88
N VAL A 8 14.77 3.06 38.62
CA VAL A 8 15.27 4.42 38.42
C VAL A 8 15.98 4.56 37.09
N GLY A 9 15.76 5.68 36.40
CA GLY A 9 16.50 6.02 35.19
C GLY A 9 17.73 6.87 35.49
N LEU A 10 18.87 6.46 34.95
CA LEU A 10 20.15 7.12 35.16
C LEU A 10 20.39 8.31 34.22
N GLY A 11 19.55 8.47 33.18
CA GLY A 11 19.84 9.41 32.09
C GLY A 11 20.82 8.83 31.07
N ALA A 12 21.14 9.57 30.02
CA ALA A 12 22.05 9.11 28.96
C ALA A 12 23.49 9.60 29.13
N GLY A 13 23.71 10.57 30.03
CA GLY A 13 24.98 11.26 30.20
C GLY A 13 25.58 11.13 31.59
N ASP A 14 26.25 12.20 32.01
CA ASP A 14 27.01 12.30 33.25
C ASP A 14 26.14 12.78 34.44
N MET A 15 26.79 13.04 35.57
CA MET A 15 26.12 13.22 36.86
C MET A 15 25.25 14.47 36.91
N ASP A 16 25.46 15.42 35.99
CA ASP A 16 24.63 16.62 35.86
C ASP A 16 23.24 16.30 35.26
N GLN A 17 23.11 15.21 34.51
CA GLN A 17 21.82 14.73 33.99
C GLN A 17 21.05 13.88 35.02
N LEU A 18 21.71 13.39 36.07
CA LEU A 18 21.06 12.58 37.09
C LEU A 18 20.18 13.47 37.98
N THR A 19 18.86 13.24 37.95
CA THR A 19 17.95 14.05 38.78
C THR A 19 18.27 13.88 40.27
N LEU A 20 18.21 14.99 41.01
CA LEU A 20 18.49 14.99 42.46
C LEU A 20 17.61 14.01 43.25
N GLY A 21 16.38 13.74 42.76
CA GLY A 21 15.49 12.76 43.35
C GLY A 21 16.03 11.33 43.22
N VAL A 22 16.43 10.93 42.01
CA VAL A 22 17.02 9.60 41.74
C VAL A 22 18.34 9.43 42.48
N TYR A 23 19.22 10.43 42.45
CA TYR A 23 20.50 10.40 43.16
C TYR A 23 20.34 10.12 44.67
N LYS A 24 19.38 10.79 45.32
CA LYS A 24 19.07 10.55 46.74
C LYS A 24 18.57 9.14 47.00
N GLN A 25 17.77 8.57 46.10
CA GLN A 25 17.29 7.19 46.20
C GLN A 25 18.44 6.19 46.07
N LEU A 26 19.32 6.38 45.09
CA LEU A 26 20.50 5.52 44.89
C LEU A 26 21.40 5.50 46.13
N LYS A 27 21.67 6.66 46.75
CA LYS A 27 22.49 6.74 47.98
C LYS A 27 21.84 6.10 49.21
N GLN A 28 20.51 6.05 49.27
CA GLN A 28 19.77 5.48 50.39
C GLN A 28 19.49 3.98 50.22
N ALA A 29 19.61 3.47 49.00
CA ALA A 29 19.43 2.07 48.69
C ALA A 29 20.51 1.22 49.37
N LYS A 30 20.08 0.11 49.98
CA LYS A 30 21.01 -0.86 50.54
C LYS A 30 21.74 -1.63 49.44
N GLU A 31 21.04 -1.85 48.33
CA GLU A 31 21.52 -2.58 47.18
C GLU A 31 20.85 -2.05 45.92
N VAL A 32 21.65 -1.80 44.89
CA VAL A 32 21.20 -1.34 43.58
C VAL A 32 21.65 -2.35 42.55
N PHE A 33 20.70 -2.83 41.77
CA PHE A 33 20.95 -3.65 40.59
C PHE A 33 21.00 -2.73 39.37
N MET A 34 22.08 -2.77 38.61
CA MET A 34 22.26 -1.99 37.39
C MET A 34 22.17 -2.90 36.18
N ARG A 35 21.49 -2.43 35.12
CA ARG A 35 21.36 -3.18 33.86
C ARG A 35 22.73 -3.55 33.27
N THR A 36 23.67 -2.61 33.30
CA THR A 36 25.02 -2.77 32.74
C THR A 36 26.01 -1.89 33.49
N GLN A 37 27.27 -2.30 33.53
CA GLN A 37 28.39 -1.47 33.97
C GLN A 37 28.79 -0.42 32.92
N ASP A 38 28.41 -0.59 31.65
CA ASP A 38 28.72 0.31 30.55
C ASP A 38 27.80 1.54 30.57
N HIS A 39 28.09 2.45 31.50
CA HIS A 39 27.39 3.72 31.67
C HIS A 39 28.35 4.80 32.20
N PRO A 40 28.27 6.06 31.75
CA PRO A 40 29.18 7.13 32.20
C PRO A 40 29.21 7.31 33.73
N LEU A 41 28.07 7.11 34.40
CA LEU A 41 27.94 7.25 35.86
C LEU A 41 28.51 6.10 36.69
N THR A 42 28.87 4.96 36.10
CA THR A 42 29.22 3.75 36.86
C THR A 42 30.39 4.00 37.81
N ALA A 43 31.45 4.67 37.35
CA ALA A 43 32.64 4.93 38.14
C ALA A 43 32.39 5.80 39.39
N GLU A 44 31.45 6.74 39.29
CA GLU A 44 31.07 7.64 40.39
C GLU A 44 30.09 6.95 41.35
N LEU A 45 29.11 6.21 40.82
CA LEU A 45 28.16 5.45 41.64
C LEU A 45 28.87 4.37 42.46
N MET A 46 29.92 3.73 41.95
CA MET A 46 30.72 2.76 42.71
C MET A 46 31.39 3.37 43.96
N GLN A 47 31.66 4.69 43.97
CA GLN A 47 32.26 5.36 45.12
C GLN A 47 31.22 5.80 46.15
N GLU A 48 29.98 5.97 45.73
CA GLU A 48 28.95 6.67 46.48
C GLU A 48 27.78 5.79 46.93
N VAL A 49 27.55 4.67 46.24
CA VAL A 49 26.48 3.71 46.52
C VAL A 49 27.07 2.51 47.27
N PRO A 50 26.45 2.05 48.37
CA PRO A 50 27.03 1.01 49.23
C PRO A 50 27.25 -0.36 48.54
N SER A 51 26.37 -0.75 47.63
CA SER A 51 26.41 -2.05 46.95
C SER A 51 25.78 -1.94 45.56
N LEU A 52 26.56 -2.28 44.54
CA LEU A 52 26.14 -2.33 43.13
C LEU A 52 26.31 -3.75 42.58
N THR A 53 25.26 -4.26 41.94
CA THR A 53 25.27 -5.55 41.23
C THR A 53 24.94 -5.28 39.77
N PHE A 54 25.69 -5.87 38.84
CA PHE A 54 25.51 -5.66 37.39
C PHE A 54 25.00 -6.93 36.72
N PHE A 55 24.32 -6.77 35.58
CA PHE A 55 23.76 -7.90 34.81
C PHE A 55 24.51 -8.21 33.51
N ASP A 56 25.69 -7.63 33.28
CA ASP A 56 26.47 -7.85 32.06
C ASP A 56 26.75 -9.34 31.78
N GLU A 57 27.01 -10.15 32.82
CA GLU A 57 27.21 -11.60 32.69
C GLU A 57 26.00 -12.35 32.10
N ILE A 58 24.78 -11.83 32.30
CA ILE A 58 23.56 -12.44 31.75
C ILE A 58 23.46 -12.14 30.26
N TYR A 59 23.87 -10.96 29.81
CA TYR A 59 23.94 -10.64 28.39
C TYR A 59 24.98 -11.51 27.66
N GLU A 60 26.08 -11.88 28.31
CA GLU A 60 27.08 -12.80 27.74
C GLU A 60 26.60 -14.26 27.69
N LYS A 61 25.63 -14.63 28.52
CA LYS A 61 25.14 -16.01 28.69
C LYS A 61 24.12 -16.43 27.62
N HIS A 62 23.38 -15.51 27.04
CA HIS A 62 22.26 -15.81 26.13
C HIS A 62 22.50 -15.28 24.73
N ASP A 63 22.13 -16.08 23.72
CA ASP A 63 22.18 -15.67 22.31
C ASP A 63 20.98 -14.80 21.89
N GLN A 64 19.94 -14.69 22.74
CA GLN A 64 18.71 -13.95 22.45
C GLN A 64 18.34 -13.00 23.59
N PHE A 65 18.06 -11.73 23.23
CA PHE A 65 17.71 -10.68 24.19
C PHE A 65 16.45 -10.98 25.01
N ASP A 66 15.42 -11.60 24.42
CA ASP A 66 14.20 -11.96 25.16
C ASP A 66 14.48 -12.86 26.37
N GLN A 67 15.44 -13.77 26.25
CA GLN A 67 15.84 -14.66 27.35
C GLN A 67 16.60 -13.88 28.43
N VAL A 68 17.46 -12.94 28.03
CA VAL A 68 18.18 -12.03 28.95
C VAL A 68 17.18 -11.24 29.79
N TYR A 69 16.19 -10.60 29.15
CA TYR A 69 15.21 -9.78 29.85
C TYR A 69 14.34 -10.60 30.81
N GLN A 70 13.98 -11.83 30.44
CA GLN A 70 13.24 -12.74 31.31
C GLN A 70 14.06 -13.16 32.53
N GLU A 71 15.33 -13.54 32.34
CA GLU A 71 16.21 -13.95 33.44
C GLU A 71 16.46 -12.81 34.43
N ILE A 72 16.78 -11.61 33.93
CA ILE A 72 16.94 -10.41 34.79
C ILE A 72 15.65 -10.14 35.58
N THR A 73 14.48 -10.23 34.93
CA THR A 73 13.19 -9.99 35.57
C THR A 73 12.93 -10.98 36.72
N GLU A 74 13.20 -12.27 36.50
CA GLU A 74 13.02 -13.30 37.54
C GLU A 74 13.99 -13.11 38.71
N ILE A 75 15.25 -12.73 38.46
CA ILE A 75 16.22 -12.42 39.52
C ILE A 75 15.72 -11.23 40.36
N LEU A 76 15.27 -10.16 39.72
CA LEU A 76 14.77 -8.96 40.41
C LEU A 76 13.53 -9.27 41.26
N PHE A 77 12.61 -10.10 40.77
CA PHE A 77 11.46 -10.54 41.58
C PHE A 77 11.86 -11.45 42.75
N ALA A 78 12.84 -12.33 42.55
CA ALA A 78 13.35 -13.20 43.62
C ALA A 78 13.99 -12.37 44.75
N GLU A 79 14.83 -11.39 44.40
CA GLU A 79 15.46 -10.47 45.36
C GLU A 79 14.41 -9.60 46.08
N ALA A 80 13.42 -9.11 45.33
CA ALA A 80 12.35 -8.29 45.87
C ALA A 80 11.36 -9.06 46.77
N ALA A 81 11.35 -10.40 46.70
CA ALA A 81 10.58 -11.22 47.63
C ALA A 81 11.15 -11.14 49.06
N GLU A 82 12.45 -10.84 49.21
CA GLU A 82 13.15 -10.81 50.49
C GLU A 82 13.36 -9.39 51.04
N LYS A 83 13.58 -8.40 50.17
CA LYS A 83 13.96 -7.03 50.55
C LYS A 83 13.51 -5.99 49.53
N ASP A 84 13.52 -4.72 49.91
CA ASP A 84 13.34 -3.63 48.95
C ASP A 84 14.62 -3.46 48.12
N ILE A 85 14.47 -3.36 46.80
CA ILE A 85 15.58 -3.21 45.86
C ILE A 85 15.39 -1.99 44.97
N VAL A 86 16.51 -1.46 44.49
CA VAL A 86 16.52 -0.46 43.42
C VAL A 86 17.09 -1.09 42.16
N TYR A 87 16.38 -0.97 41.05
CA TYR A 87 16.85 -1.38 39.73
C TYR A 87 17.12 -0.14 38.88
N ALA A 88 18.37 0.09 38.52
CA ALA A 88 18.81 1.25 37.77
C ALA A 88 19.08 0.87 36.30
N VAL A 89 18.46 1.63 35.39
CA VAL A 89 18.60 1.44 33.94
C VAL A 89 19.16 2.71 33.29
N PRO A 90 19.96 2.60 32.22
CA PRO A 90 20.36 3.72 31.39
C PRO A 90 19.14 4.48 30.84
N GLY A 91 19.26 5.79 30.69
CA GLY A 91 18.20 6.62 30.12
C GLY A 91 16.93 6.69 30.98
N HIS A 92 15.78 6.67 30.30
CA HIS A 92 14.46 6.71 30.92
C HIS A 92 13.87 5.28 31.02
N PRO A 93 13.32 4.84 32.17
CA PRO A 93 12.92 3.45 32.38
C PRO A 93 11.83 2.89 31.47
N PHE A 94 11.12 3.75 30.72
CA PHE A 94 10.10 3.34 29.76
C PHE A 94 10.51 3.54 28.29
N VAL A 95 11.74 4.00 28.02
CA VAL A 95 12.25 4.22 26.65
C VAL A 95 13.18 3.08 26.32
N ALA A 96 12.79 2.20 25.38
CA ALA A 96 13.60 1.06 24.92
C ALA A 96 14.06 0.09 26.03
N GLU A 97 13.26 -0.06 27.11
CA GLU A 97 13.63 -0.87 28.30
C GLU A 97 12.64 -2.03 28.54
N LYS A 98 12.93 -3.20 27.95
CA LYS A 98 12.02 -4.37 27.99
C LYS A 98 11.87 -4.96 29.40
N THR A 99 12.95 -5.04 30.17
CA THR A 99 12.93 -5.56 31.56
C THR A 99 11.95 -4.77 32.42
N VAL A 100 11.90 -3.45 32.29
CA VAL A 100 10.98 -2.60 33.07
C VAL A 100 9.52 -2.89 32.70
N GLN A 101 9.23 -3.11 31.41
CA GLN A 101 7.89 -3.52 30.97
C GLN A 101 7.48 -4.86 31.58
N LEU A 102 8.39 -5.84 31.60
CA LEU A 102 8.14 -7.16 32.20
C LEU A 102 7.90 -7.08 33.71
N LEU A 103 8.68 -6.27 34.43
CA LEU A 103 8.48 -6.01 35.86
C LEU A 103 7.09 -5.39 36.13
N VAL A 104 6.71 -4.36 35.37
CA VAL A 104 5.42 -3.70 35.53
C VAL A 104 4.26 -4.64 35.21
N ALA A 105 4.39 -5.50 34.19
CA ALA A 105 3.39 -6.51 33.84
C ALA A 105 3.27 -7.61 34.93
N GLY A 106 4.39 -8.08 35.46
CA GLY A 106 4.46 -9.16 36.45
C GLY A 106 4.09 -8.77 37.89
N GLN A 107 4.07 -7.47 38.21
CA GLN A 107 3.90 -6.96 39.58
C GLN A 107 2.67 -7.54 40.33
N LYS A 108 1.53 -7.70 39.63
CA LYS A 108 0.28 -8.19 40.22
C LYS A 108 0.32 -9.69 40.48
N GLU A 109 0.90 -10.44 39.55
CA GLU A 109 1.03 -11.89 39.65
C GLU A 109 2.01 -12.30 40.74
N ARG A 110 3.13 -11.57 40.84
CA ARG A 110 4.20 -11.82 41.81
C ARG A 110 3.93 -11.19 43.18
N GLY A 111 2.92 -10.32 43.31
CA GLY A 111 2.54 -9.67 44.57
C GLY A 111 3.60 -8.71 45.11
N ILE A 112 4.43 -8.14 44.22
CA ILE A 112 5.54 -7.23 44.52
C ILE A 112 5.22 -5.89 43.90
N GLU A 113 5.29 -4.80 44.68
CA GLU A 113 5.06 -3.45 44.16
C GLU A 113 6.24 -3.02 43.29
N VAL A 114 5.96 -2.57 42.07
CA VAL A 114 6.95 -1.98 41.17
C VAL A 114 6.63 -0.49 41.04
N SER A 115 7.53 0.36 41.51
CA SER A 115 7.43 1.81 41.31
C SER A 115 8.56 2.32 40.43
N VAL A 116 8.24 3.16 39.46
CA VAL A 116 9.23 3.78 38.58
C VAL A 116 9.45 5.23 39.02
N ALA A 117 10.71 5.60 39.23
CA ALA A 117 11.12 6.91 39.70
C ALA A 117 12.09 7.55 38.69
N GLY A 118 11.53 8.44 37.87
CA GLY A 118 12.27 9.38 37.02
C GLY A 118 13.29 8.76 36.06
N GLY A 119 14.08 9.65 35.47
CA GLY A 119 15.02 9.37 34.39
C GLY A 119 14.83 10.40 33.30
N GLN A 120 15.90 11.00 32.81
CA GLN A 120 15.83 11.84 31.61
C GLN A 120 15.98 10.92 30.40
N SER A 121 15.09 11.03 29.43
CA SER A 121 15.29 10.34 28.14
C SER A 121 16.37 11.09 27.36
N PHE A 122 17.07 10.40 26.46
CA PHE A 122 17.99 11.03 25.51
C PHE A 122 17.26 11.92 24.48
N LEU A 123 15.92 11.87 24.43
CA LEU A 123 15.09 12.66 23.52
C LEU A 123 15.30 14.17 23.71
N ASP A 124 15.19 14.70 24.93
CA ASP A 124 15.37 16.13 25.18
C ASP A 124 16.77 16.60 24.80
N ALA A 125 17.78 15.77 25.08
CA ALA A 125 19.14 16.02 24.65
C ALA A 125 19.23 16.06 23.13
N THR A 126 18.69 15.05 22.46
CA THR A 126 18.66 14.95 20.99
C THR A 126 17.97 16.15 20.34
N PHE A 127 16.85 16.63 20.88
CA PHE A 127 16.17 17.82 20.37
C PHE A 127 17.03 19.07 20.48
N ASN A 128 17.75 19.24 21.59
CA ASN A 128 18.67 20.35 21.77
C ASN A 128 19.87 20.26 20.82
N SER A 129 20.45 19.06 20.66
CA SER A 129 21.61 18.81 19.81
C SER A 129 21.27 19.03 18.33
N LEU A 130 20.10 18.57 17.89
CA LEU A 130 19.60 18.73 16.52
C LEU A 130 18.90 20.08 16.28
N GLN A 131 18.60 20.84 17.33
CA GLN A 131 17.83 22.09 17.30
C GLN A 131 16.45 21.95 16.63
N ILE A 132 15.73 20.88 16.96
CA ILE A 132 14.40 20.57 16.40
C ILE A 132 13.30 20.78 17.42
N ASP A 133 12.10 21.16 16.94
CA ASP A 133 10.89 21.26 17.76
C ASP A 133 10.01 20.03 17.54
N PRO A 134 9.79 19.16 18.55
CA PRO A 134 8.96 17.97 18.39
C PRO A 134 7.48 18.29 18.08
N ILE A 135 7.02 19.54 18.26
CA ILE A 135 5.66 19.98 17.88
C ILE A 135 5.48 20.01 16.36
N GLU A 136 6.55 20.20 15.59
CA GLU A 136 6.53 20.14 14.11
C GLU A 136 6.19 18.74 13.59
N GLY A 137 6.23 17.74 14.47
CA GLY A 137 5.92 16.34 14.20
C GLY A 137 7.14 15.49 14.48
N LEU A 138 7.00 14.53 15.39
CA LEU A 138 8.06 13.60 15.77
C LEU A 138 7.56 12.15 15.71
N GLN A 139 8.33 11.31 15.05
CA GLN A 139 8.23 9.86 15.10
C GLN A 139 9.46 9.31 15.81
N PHE A 140 9.21 8.51 16.84
CA PHE A 140 10.25 7.79 17.55
C PHE A 140 10.09 6.31 17.28
N VAL A 141 11.02 5.74 16.54
CA VAL A 141 10.88 4.42 15.91
C VAL A 141 12.03 3.51 16.32
N ASP A 142 11.75 2.23 16.47
CA ASP A 142 12.75 1.19 16.72
C ASP A 142 13.30 0.67 15.39
N ALA A 143 14.63 0.59 15.26
CA ALA A 143 15.28 0.10 14.05
C ALA A 143 14.92 -1.36 13.70
N GLY A 144 14.57 -2.20 14.69
CA GLY A 144 14.22 -3.60 14.49
C GLY A 144 12.80 -3.83 13.98
N ASP A 145 11.87 -2.91 14.25
CA ASP A 145 10.44 -3.06 13.97
C ASP A 145 9.92 -2.06 12.90
N MET A 146 10.78 -1.20 12.36
CA MET A 146 10.37 -0.18 11.39
C MET A 146 9.98 -0.76 10.02
N ARG A 147 8.96 -0.17 9.40
CA ARG A 147 8.57 -0.43 8.00
C ARG A 147 8.47 0.90 7.26
N ALA A 148 8.88 0.91 5.99
CA ALA A 148 8.92 2.14 5.20
C ALA A 148 7.54 2.82 5.10
N ASP A 149 6.47 2.03 4.95
CA ASP A 149 5.10 2.53 4.84
C ASP A 149 4.53 3.13 6.13
N ASP A 150 5.14 2.86 7.29
CA ASP A 150 4.71 3.46 8.57
C ASP A 150 5.36 4.85 8.80
N LEU A 151 6.35 5.23 8.00
CA LEU A 151 7.12 6.46 8.19
C LEU A 151 6.44 7.67 7.52
N LYS A 152 6.09 8.66 8.33
CA LYS A 152 5.69 9.99 7.84
C LYS A 152 6.91 10.88 7.61
N LEU A 153 7.49 10.83 6.42
CA LEU A 153 8.74 11.53 6.10
C LEU A 153 8.63 13.07 6.09
N THR A 154 7.43 13.62 6.26
CA THR A 154 7.17 15.04 6.53
C THR A 154 7.38 15.44 8.00
N GLN A 155 7.73 14.49 8.87
CA GLN A 155 7.99 14.69 10.30
C GLN A 155 9.44 14.34 10.63
N HIS A 156 9.91 14.80 11.78
CA HIS A 156 11.19 14.37 12.34
C HIS A 156 11.13 12.87 12.64
N VAL A 157 12.00 12.05 12.04
CA VAL A 157 12.08 10.62 12.36
C VAL A 157 13.35 10.37 13.15
N LEU A 158 13.19 9.91 14.39
CA LEU A 158 14.30 9.49 15.23
C LEU A 158 14.23 7.97 15.41
N ILE A 159 15.23 7.28 14.86
CA ILE A 159 15.36 5.84 14.84
C ILE A 159 16.37 5.44 15.91
N CYS A 160 15.91 4.71 16.92
CA CYS A 160 16.74 4.25 18.04
C CYS A 160 17.17 2.80 17.87
N GLN A 161 18.00 2.32 18.79
CA GLN A 161 18.55 0.96 18.79
C GLN A 161 19.36 0.62 17.52
N VAL A 162 20.08 1.59 16.96
CA VAL A 162 21.03 1.32 15.88
C VAL A 162 22.36 0.97 16.53
N TYR A 163 22.53 -0.28 16.97
CA TYR A 163 23.69 -0.71 17.77
C TYR A 163 24.81 -1.37 16.97
N ASP A 164 24.52 -1.85 15.76
CA ASP A 164 25.52 -2.48 14.89
C ASP A 164 25.32 -2.16 13.41
N GLN A 165 26.28 -2.61 12.60
CA GLN A 165 26.30 -2.41 11.16
C GLN A 165 25.13 -3.11 10.45
N MET A 166 24.66 -4.26 10.95
CA MET A 166 23.53 -4.99 10.37
C MET A 166 22.24 -4.20 10.52
N THR A 167 22.01 -3.67 11.72
CA THR A 167 20.85 -2.84 12.04
C THR A 167 20.88 -1.53 11.26
N ALA A 168 22.04 -0.87 11.16
CA ALA A 168 22.20 0.30 10.29
C ALA A 168 21.94 -0.02 8.81
N SER A 169 22.36 -1.19 8.33
CA SER A 169 22.09 -1.64 6.96
C SER A 169 20.59 -1.83 6.72
N ASN A 170 19.88 -2.41 7.69
CA ASN A 170 18.43 -2.57 7.60
C ASN A 170 17.73 -1.21 7.58
N VAL A 171 18.09 -0.30 8.49
CA VAL A 171 17.55 1.08 8.51
C VAL A 171 17.78 1.77 7.16
N LYS A 172 19.00 1.68 6.62
CA LYS A 172 19.34 2.22 5.30
C LYS A 172 18.42 1.69 4.21
N LEU A 173 18.31 0.37 4.10
CA LEU A 173 17.51 -0.26 3.05
C LEU A 173 16.04 0.12 3.17
N THR A 174 15.49 0.11 4.39
CA THR A 174 14.09 0.52 4.65
C THR A 174 13.84 1.97 4.25
N LEU A 175 14.77 2.89 4.55
CA LEU A 175 14.65 4.29 4.14
C LEU A 175 14.79 4.46 2.62
N MET A 176 15.66 3.69 1.96
CA MET A 176 15.87 3.72 0.51
C MET A 176 14.64 3.26 -0.31
N GLU A 177 13.65 2.63 0.32
CA GLU A 177 12.37 2.34 -0.34
C GLU A 177 11.56 3.61 -0.65
N LYS A 178 11.83 4.73 0.05
CA LYS A 178 11.06 5.98 -0.07
C LYS A 178 11.94 7.22 -0.27
N LEU A 179 13.23 7.15 0.06
CA LEU A 179 14.19 8.24 -0.04
C LEU A 179 15.28 7.91 -1.07
N PRO A 180 15.83 8.92 -1.77
CA PRO A 180 16.97 8.70 -2.64
C PRO A 180 18.20 8.29 -1.82
N ASP A 181 19.12 7.59 -2.47
CA ASP A 181 20.29 7.01 -1.81
C ASP A 181 21.27 8.06 -1.27
N ASP A 182 21.25 9.27 -1.82
CA ASP A 182 22.04 10.41 -1.39
C ASP A 182 21.32 11.34 -0.39
N TYR A 183 20.11 10.99 0.07
CA TYR A 183 19.38 11.77 1.06
C TYR A 183 20.21 11.91 2.35
N GLU A 184 20.33 13.13 2.86
CA GLU A 184 21.14 13.39 4.04
C GLU A 184 20.41 12.95 5.32
N VAL A 185 21.05 12.05 6.07
CA VAL A 185 20.61 11.59 7.39
C VAL A 185 21.68 11.87 8.42
N TYR A 186 21.30 11.90 9.69
CA TYR A 186 22.19 12.29 10.77
C TYR A 186 22.39 11.13 11.73
N ILE A 187 23.64 10.77 11.97
CA ILE A 187 24.01 9.84 13.01
C ILE A 187 24.25 10.64 14.28
N VAL A 188 23.45 10.37 15.30
CA VAL A 188 23.51 11.03 16.60
C VAL A 188 24.01 10.02 17.62
N THR A 189 25.20 10.27 18.16
CA THR A 189 25.82 9.43 19.19
C THR A 189 25.93 10.19 20.50
N ALA A 190 25.48 9.55 21.59
CA ALA A 190 25.63 10.06 22.97
C ALA A 190 25.14 11.51 23.18
N ALA A 191 23.97 11.84 22.62
CA ALA A 191 23.36 13.17 22.68
C ALA A 191 23.33 13.76 24.11
N GLY A 192 23.73 15.02 24.25
CA GLY A 192 23.76 15.78 25.50
C GLY A 192 24.88 15.42 26.46
N SER A 193 25.78 14.49 26.09
CA SER A 193 26.96 14.13 26.88
C SER A 193 28.22 14.84 26.39
N SER A 194 29.32 14.74 27.15
CA SER A 194 30.64 15.21 26.70
C SER A 194 31.21 14.44 25.49
N GLN A 195 30.60 13.31 25.13
CA GLN A 195 30.94 12.47 23.97
C GLN A 195 29.97 12.65 22.80
N GLU A 196 29.12 13.69 22.83
CA GLU A 196 28.17 13.97 21.76
C GLU A 196 28.88 14.10 20.41
N GLN A 197 28.36 13.36 19.43
CA GLN A 197 28.77 13.49 18.04
C GLN A 197 27.54 13.44 17.14
N ILE A 198 27.41 14.43 16.27
CA ILE A 198 26.38 14.47 15.22
C ILE A 198 27.11 14.50 13.88
N THR A 199 26.85 13.51 13.05
CA THR A 199 27.48 13.39 11.72
C THR A 199 26.40 13.28 10.66
N ALA A 200 26.36 14.25 9.75
CA ALA A 200 25.54 14.15 8.55
C ALA A 200 26.22 13.20 7.55
N VAL A 201 25.47 12.23 7.04
CA VAL A 201 25.93 11.26 6.05
C VAL A 201 24.88 11.10 4.95
N PRO A 202 25.27 10.88 3.70
CA PRO A 202 24.34 10.37 2.69
C PRO A 202 23.80 9.00 3.12
N LEU A 203 22.54 8.71 2.81
CA LEU A 203 21.87 7.48 3.23
C LEU A 203 22.64 6.21 2.82
N PHE A 204 23.28 6.19 1.64
CA PHE A 204 24.10 5.05 1.19
C PHE A 204 25.37 4.80 2.03
N GLU A 205 25.81 5.77 2.83
CA GLU A 205 26.96 5.66 3.74
C GLU A 205 26.58 5.32 5.18
N LEU A 206 25.28 5.21 5.51
CA LEU A 206 24.80 5.01 6.88
C LEU A 206 25.43 3.79 7.59
N ASP A 207 25.76 2.75 6.84
CA ASP A 207 26.38 1.51 7.33
C ASP A 207 27.90 1.42 7.07
N ARG A 208 28.55 2.52 6.66
CA ARG A 208 29.97 2.57 6.29
C ARG A 208 30.80 3.35 7.31
N ASP A 209 31.81 2.71 7.89
CA ASP A 209 32.86 3.32 8.71
C ASP A 209 32.40 4.21 9.88
N VAL A 210 31.22 3.93 10.44
CA VAL A 210 30.70 4.60 11.65
C VAL A 210 30.94 3.70 12.85
N SER A 211 31.50 4.27 13.93
CA SER A 211 31.57 3.60 15.23
C SER A 211 30.19 3.56 15.86
N ILE A 212 29.36 2.63 15.41
CA ILE A 212 28.01 2.40 15.93
C ILE A 212 28.13 1.75 17.31
N ASN A 213 27.38 2.28 18.28
CA ASN A 213 27.32 1.76 19.65
C ASN A 213 25.89 1.83 20.20
N ASN A 214 25.69 1.35 21.43
CA ASN A 214 24.38 1.33 22.10
C ASN A 214 23.75 2.71 22.34
N LEU A 215 24.50 3.80 22.13
CA LEU A 215 24.06 5.19 22.27
C LEU A 215 23.87 5.88 20.93
N THR A 216 23.85 5.12 19.82
CA THR A 216 23.68 5.65 18.47
C THR A 216 22.22 5.61 18.05
N SER A 217 21.75 6.73 17.51
CA SER A 217 20.44 6.88 16.88
C SER A 217 20.62 7.52 15.51
N VAL A 218 19.67 7.27 14.62
CA VAL A 218 19.64 7.87 13.29
C VAL A 218 18.49 8.86 13.24
N TYR A 219 18.77 10.07 12.82
CA TYR A 219 17.78 11.12 12.63
C TYR A 219 17.60 11.38 11.13
N VAL A 220 16.35 11.33 10.68
CA VAL A 220 15.95 11.71 9.32
C VAL A 220 15.18 13.02 9.41
N PRO A 221 15.69 14.11 8.78
CA PRO A 221 15.00 15.38 8.77
C PRO A 221 13.74 15.33 7.89
N PRO A 222 12.71 16.14 8.22
CA PRO A 222 11.53 16.29 7.38
C PRO A 222 11.91 16.64 5.94
N ILE A 223 11.30 15.94 4.99
CA ILE A 223 11.45 16.23 3.56
C ILE A 223 11.10 17.69 3.29
N GLN A 224 12.03 18.40 2.65
CA GLN A 224 11.83 19.78 2.18
C GLN A 224 11.46 19.83 0.69
N ASP A 225 11.88 18.83 -0.08
CA ASP A 225 11.56 18.72 -1.51
C ASP A 225 10.23 17.97 -1.69
N GLU A 226 9.18 18.71 -2.02
CA GLU A 226 7.84 18.16 -2.25
C GLU A 226 7.81 17.07 -3.32
N GLN A 227 8.76 17.03 -4.26
CA GLN A 227 8.80 16.00 -5.30
C GLN A 227 9.03 14.60 -4.74
N LEU A 228 9.75 14.49 -3.61
CA LEU A 228 9.95 13.21 -2.93
C LEU A 228 8.66 12.65 -2.31
N LEU A 229 7.63 13.48 -2.18
CA LEU A 229 6.32 13.08 -1.65
C LEU A 229 5.36 12.60 -2.73
N TYR A 230 5.68 12.75 -4.04
CA TYR A 230 4.73 12.45 -5.13
C TYR A 230 4.32 10.97 -5.21
N GLN A 231 5.11 10.07 -4.62
CA GLN A 231 4.78 8.64 -4.52
C GLN A 231 3.75 8.35 -3.41
N GLN A 232 3.36 9.34 -2.60
CA GLN A 232 2.42 9.18 -1.51
C GLN A 232 0.99 9.44 -1.96
N PHE A 233 0.09 8.52 -1.58
CA PHE A 233 -1.33 8.64 -1.88
C PHE A 233 -1.95 9.92 -1.32
N ASP A 234 -1.58 10.31 -0.10
CA ASP A 234 -2.08 11.53 0.54
C ASP A 234 -1.69 12.79 -0.24
N THR A 235 -0.47 12.82 -0.80
CA THR A 235 -0.02 13.91 -1.66
C THR A 235 -0.88 14.01 -2.92
N PHE A 236 -1.18 12.89 -3.58
CA PHE A 236 -2.04 12.91 -4.76
C PHE A 236 -3.47 13.36 -4.41
N ARG A 237 -4.04 12.86 -3.31
CA ARG A 237 -5.34 13.32 -2.79
C ARG A 237 -5.35 14.83 -2.56
N ASP A 238 -4.29 15.37 -1.97
CA ASP A 238 -4.15 16.80 -1.69
C ASP A 238 -4.05 17.65 -2.96
N VAL A 239 -3.38 17.15 -4.00
CA VAL A 239 -3.36 17.79 -5.32
C VAL A 239 -4.78 17.89 -5.88
N ILE A 240 -5.55 16.80 -5.88
CA ILE A 240 -6.94 16.80 -6.39
C ILE A 240 -7.83 17.77 -5.60
N ARG A 241 -7.72 17.75 -4.27
CA ARG A 241 -8.42 18.69 -3.39
C ARG A 241 -8.05 20.14 -3.69
N THR A 242 -6.78 20.42 -3.97
CA THR A 242 -6.31 21.77 -4.32
C THR A 242 -6.82 22.21 -5.69
N LEU A 243 -6.79 21.32 -6.69
CA LEU A 243 -7.29 21.59 -8.04
C LEU A 243 -8.79 21.94 -8.03
N ARG A 244 -9.58 21.29 -7.19
CA ARG A 244 -11.03 21.56 -7.05
C ARG A 244 -11.37 22.60 -5.99
N GLY A 245 -10.45 22.91 -5.09
CA GLY A 245 -10.65 23.88 -4.01
C GLY A 245 -10.66 25.35 -4.46
N PRO A 246 -10.93 26.30 -3.54
CA PRO A 246 -10.92 27.73 -3.84
C PRO A 246 -9.59 28.19 -4.44
N GLY A 247 -9.63 28.83 -5.61
CA GLY A 247 -8.43 29.27 -6.33
C GLY A 247 -7.75 28.17 -7.16
N GLY A 248 -8.32 26.97 -7.21
CA GLY A 248 -7.87 25.85 -8.05
C GLY A 248 -8.20 26.02 -9.54
N CYS A 249 -8.12 24.92 -10.27
CA CYS A 249 -8.28 24.87 -11.71
C CYS A 249 -9.77 25.04 -12.12
N PRO A 250 -10.10 26.00 -12.99
CA PRO A 250 -11.48 26.24 -13.44
C PRO A 250 -12.10 25.09 -14.23
N TRP A 251 -11.28 24.22 -14.85
CA TRP A 251 -11.79 23.04 -15.57
C TRP A 251 -12.18 21.96 -14.57
N ASP A 252 -11.32 21.63 -13.61
CA ASP A 252 -11.59 20.62 -12.58
C ASP A 252 -12.80 21.00 -11.74
N GLN A 253 -12.91 22.25 -11.29
CA GLN A 253 -14.04 22.76 -10.52
C GLN A 253 -15.40 22.62 -11.25
N LYS A 254 -15.41 22.62 -12.59
CA LYS A 254 -16.64 22.51 -13.40
C LYS A 254 -17.06 21.06 -13.63
N GLN A 255 -16.21 20.09 -13.36
CA GLN A 255 -16.53 18.68 -13.60
C GLN A 255 -17.59 18.18 -12.61
N THR A 256 -18.49 17.34 -13.11
CA THR A 256 -19.47 16.57 -12.35
C THR A 256 -19.27 15.07 -12.60
N ASN A 257 -19.90 14.23 -11.78
CA ASN A 257 -19.89 12.79 -11.99
C ASN A 257 -20.41 12.38 -13.38
N GLU A 258 -21.29 13.17 -13.99
CA GLU A 258 -21.79 12.95 -15.35
C GLU A 258 -20.79 13.35 -16.42
N SER A 259 -20.09 14.48 -16.25
CA SER A 259 -19.16 14.98 -17.27
C SER A 259 -17.87 14.16 -17.34
N LEU A 260 -17.49 13.46 -16.26
CA LEU A 260 -16.30 12.61 -16.19
C LEU A 260 -16.48 11.20 -16.79
N LYS A 261 -17.73 10.74 -17.01
CA LYS A 261 -18.02 9.41 -17.57
C LYS A 261 -17.26 9.06 -18.86
N PRO A 262 -17.19 9.93 -19.90
CA PRO A 262 -16.46 9.58 -21.12
C PRO A 262 -14.97 9.36 -20.86
N TYR A 263 -14.33 10.21 -20.05
CA TYR A 263 -12.91 10.08 -19.71
C TYR A 263 -12.62 8.77 -18.98
N LEU A 264 -13.44 8.41 -17.97
CA LEU A 264 -13.28 7.11 -17.30
C LEU A 264 -13.38 5.91 -18.27
N ILE A 265 -14.22 6.01 -19.32
CA ILE A 265 -14.30 4.96 -20.35
C ILE A 265 -13.04 4.96 -21.21
N GLU A 266 -12.55 6.13 -21.60
CA GLU A 266 -11.31 6.33 -22.36
C GLU A 266 -10.11 5.71 -21.64
N GLU A 267 -9.82 6.12 -20.39
CA GLU A 267 -8.67 5.58 -19.62
C GLU A 267 -8.79 4.07 -19.40
N CYS A 268 -10.02 3.54 -19.29
CA CYS A 268 -10.22 2.09 -19.20
C CYS A 268 -9.81 1.37 -20.48
N TYR A 269 -10.03 1.97 -21.66
CA TYR A 269 -9.64 1.39 -22.94
C TYR A 269 -8.15 1.57 -23.22
N GLU A 270 -7.56 2.71 -22.85
CA GLU A 270 -6.12 2.94 -22.97
C GLU A 270 -5.35 1.99 -22.05
N LEU A 271 -5.81 1.75 -20.82
CA LEU A 271 -5.26 0.69 -19.96
C LEU A 271 -5.35 -0.71 -20.58
N LEU A 272 -6.47 -1.03 -21.26
CA LEU A 272 -6.60 -2.32 -21.95
C LEU A 272 -5.62 -2.44 -23.12
N GLU A 273 -5.39 -1.35 -23.85
CA GLU A 273 -4.39 -1.29 -24.92
C GLU A 273 -2.98 -1.49 -24.35
N ALA A 274 -2.60 -0.78 -23.28
CA ALA A 274 -1.31 -0.95 -22.63
C ALA A 274 -1.05 -2.41 -22.17
N ILE A 275 -2.09 -3.09 -21.68
CA ILE A 275 -2.02 -4.52 -21.31
C ILE A 275 -1.86 -5.40 -22.56
N ASP A 276 -2.62 -5.14 -23.62
CA ASP A 276 -2.53 -5.91 -24.88
C ASP A 276 -1.16 -5.75 -25.56
N GLU A 277 -0.47 -4.63 -25.30
CA GLU A 277 0.87 -4.32 -25.83
C GLU A 277 2.03 -4.81 -24.95
N ASP A 278 1.76 -5.31 -23.73
CA ASP A 278 2.77 -5.70 -22.73
C ASP A 278 3.79 -4.56 -22.46
N ASP A 279 3.27 -3.33 -22.33
CA ASP A 279 4.05 -2.11 -22.07
C ASP A 279 3.88 -1.65 -20.60
N PRO A 280 4.83 -1.98 -19.71
CA PRO A 280 4.71 -1.64 -18.29
C PRO A 280 4.71 -0.14 -18.01
N ASP A 281 5.41 0.66 -18.81
CA ASP A 281 5.51 2.11 -18.58
C ASP A 281 4.18 2.77 -18.93
N HIS A 282 3.59 2.40 -20.07
CA HIS A 282 2.25 2.82 -20.46
C HIS A 282 1.19 2.31 -19.46
N MET A 283 1.30 1.07 -18.98
CA MET A 283 0.40 0.56 -17.93
C MET A 283 0.45 1.39 -16.64
N VAL A 284 1.61 1.91 -16.24
CA VAL A 284 1.74 2.77 -15.05
C VAL A 284 1.03 4.11 -15.27
N GLU A 285 1.17 4.71 -16.45
CA GLU A 285 0.47 5.94 -16.85
C GLU A 285 -1.05 5.75 -16.78
N GLU A 286 -1.58 4.73 -17.48
CA GLU A 286 -3.02 4.49 -17.57
C GLU A 286 -3.66 4.04 -16.25
N LEU A 287 -2.94 3.26 -15.42
CA LEU A 287 -3.39 2.97 -14.06
C LEU A 287 -3.46 4.25 -13.21
N GLY A 288 -2.55 5.18 -13.44
CA GLY A 288 -2.55 6.51 -12.84
C GLY A 288 -3.78 7.33 -13.25
N ASP A 289 -4.14 7.31 -14.53
CA ASP A 289 -5.30 8.04 -15.03
C ASP A 289 -6.64 7.43 -14.60
N VAL A 290 -6.73 6.09 -14.54
CA VAL A 290 -7.88 5.43 -13.90
C VAL A 290 -7.98 5.82 -12.41
N LEU A 291 -6.85 5.90 -11.69
CA LEU A 291 -6.83 6.34 -10.29
C LEU A 291 -7.24 7.83 -10.15
N LEU A 292 -6.80 8.69 -11.08
CA LEU A 292 -7.21 10.09 -11.16
C LEU A 292 -8.73 10.20 -11.27
N GLN A 293 -9.37 9.42 -12.15
CA GLN A 293 -10.83 9.41 -12.29
C GLN A 293 -11.52 8.99 -11.00
N VAL A 294 -11.00 7.97 -10.30
CA VAL A 294 -11.55 7.53 -8.99
C VAL A 294 -11.48 8.66 -7.96
N LEU A 295 -10.36 9.36 -7.86
CA LEU A 295 -10.19 10.48 -6.93
C LEU A 295 -11.06 11.69 -7.30
N LEU A 296 -11.19 12.04 -8.58
CA LEU A 296 -12.06 13.14 -9.02
C LEU A 296 -13.53 12.86 -8.68
N HIS A 297 -14.02 11.64 -8.93
CA HIS A 297 -15.37 11.23 -8.55
C HIS A 297 -15.58 11.27 -7.02
N ALA A 298 -14.59 10.81 -6.25
CA ALA A 298 -14.65 10.85 -4.80
C ALA A 298 -14.61 12.28 -4.25
N GLN A 299 -13.77 13.16 -4.81
CA GLN A 299 -13.70 14.57 -4.43
C GLN A 299 -15.00 15.31 -4.75
N ILE A 300 -15.64 15.06 -5.89
CA ILE A 300 -16.97 15.60 -6.20
C ILE A 300 -18.00 15.11 -5.16
N GLY A 301 -17.96 13.83 -4.80
CA GLY A 301 -18.81 13.26 -3.76
C GLY A 301 -18.60 13.94 -2.39
N GLU A 302 -17.36 14.30 -2.07
CA GLU A 302 -16.99 14.95 -0.81
C GLU A 302 -17.41 16.43 -0.82
N ASP A 303 -17.20 17.14 -1.94
CA ASP A 303 -17.64 18.53 -2.16
C ASP A 303 -19.16 18.68 -1.96
N ASP A 304 -19.93 17.68 -2.41
CA ASP A 304 -21.39 17.62 -2.29
C ASP A 304 -21.88 17.05 -0.93
N GLY A 305 -20.97 16.55 -0.08
CA GLY A 305 -21.27 15.98 1.23
C GLY A 305 -21.93 14.59 1.20
N TYR A 306 -21.71 13.80 0.16
CA TYR A 306 -22.28 12.46 -0.01
C TYR A 306 -21.35 11.32 0.45
N PHE A 307 -20.11 11.28 -0.06
CA PHE A 307 -19.11 10.26 0.26
C PHE A 307 -17.71 10.77 -0.08
N SER A 308 -16.68 10.18 0.52
CA SER A 308 -15.27 10.52 0.32
C SER A 308 -14.49 9.36 -0.29
N ILE A 309 -13.22 9.59 -0.59
CA ILE A 309 -12.30 8.50 -1.00
C ILE A 309 -12.14 7.46 0.11
N ASP A 310 -12.22 7.89 1.37
CA ASP A 310 -12.10 7.01 2.54
C ASP A 310 -13.29 6.01 2.58
N ASP A 311 -14.49 6.46 2.22
CA ASP A 311 -15.67 5.58 2.10
C ASP A 311 -15.51 4.54 0.98
N VAL A 312 -14.92 4.93 -0.16
CA VAL A 312 -14.63 4.03 -1.28
C VAL A 312 -13.63 2.95 -0.86
N ILE A 313 -12.52 3.37 -0.21
CA ILE A 313 -11.47 2.47 0.30
C ILE A 313 -12.03 1.54 1.37
N GLN A 314 -12.82 2.05 2.32
CA GLN A 314 -13.46 1.24 3.34
C GLN A 314 -14.36 0.18 2.70
N HIS A 315 -15.22 0.58 1.77
CA HIS A 315 -16.16 -0.32 1.13
C HIS A 315 -15.46 -1.45 0.35
N VAL A 316 -14.42 -1.14 -0.42
CA VAL A 316 -13.66 -2.16 -1.15
C VAL A 316 -12.86 -3.05 -0.21
N THR A 317 -12.26 -2.50 0.85
CA THR A 317 -11.47 -3.24 1.83
C THR A 317 -12.35 -4.25 2.58
N GLU A 318 -13.47 -3.81 3.15
CA GLU A 318 -14.42 -4.69 3.84
C GLU A 318 -14.94 -5.79 2.91
N LYS A 319 -15.25 -5.45 1.65
CA LYS A 319 -15.68 -6.41 0.63
C LYS A 319 -14.58 -7.43 0.32
N MET A 320 -13.33 -7.01 0.19
CA MET A 320 -12.21 -7.90 -0.12
C MET A 320 -11.91 -8.83 1.04
N ILE A 321 -11.85 -8.33 2.28
CA ILE A 321 -11.68 -9.15 3.49
C ILE A 321 -12.80 -10.18 3.59
N ARG A 322 -14.06 -9.74 3.49
CA ARG A 322 -15.23 -10.60 3.65
C ARG A 322 -15.35 -11.67 2.57
N ARG A 323 -14.87 -11.40 1.35
CA ARG A 323 -14.89 -12.38 0.24
C ARG A 323 -13.67 -13.31 0.20
N HIS A 324 -12.66 -13.06 1.02
CA HIS A 324 -11.50 -13.93 1.17
C HIS A 324 -11.39 -14.50 2.60
N PRO A 325 -12.40 -15.24 3.10
CA PRO A 325 -12.36 -15.82 4.43
C PRO A 325 -11.31 -16.94 4.57
N HIS A 326 -10.63 -17.30 3.48
CA HIS A 326 -9.51 -18.24 3.45
C HIS A 326 -8.14 -17.58 3.64
N VAL A 327 -8.07 -16.26 3.45
CA VAL A 327 -6.87 -15.46 3.74
C VAL A 327 -7.03 -14.77 5.09
N PHE A 328 -8.21 -14.22 5.37
CA PHE A 328 -8.48 -13.37 6.54
C PHE A 328 -9.37 -14.04 7.61
N GLY A 329 -9.64 -15.33 7.51
CA GLY A 329 -10.48 -16.07 8.45
C GLY A 329 -10.13 -17.56 8.47
N ASP A 330 -11.07 -18.41 8.90
CA ASP A 330 -10.81 -19.83 9.17
C ASP A 330 -11.18 -20.79 8.01
N THR A 331 -11.52 -20.27 6.82
CA THR A 331 -12.00 -21.13 5.72
C THR A 331 -10.82 -21.74 4.96
N ASN A 332 -10.61 -23.05 5.05
CA ASN A 332 -9.60 -23.69 4.21
C ASN A 332 -10.13 -23.95 2.78
N VAL A 333 -9.35 -23.55 1.78
CA VAL A 333 -9.57 -23.85 0.36
C VAL A 333 -8.31 -24.48 -0.23
N SER A 334 -8.46 -25.46 -1.11
CA SER A 334 -7.35 -26.25 -1.66
C SER A 334 -6.96 -25.82 -3.08
N GLU A 335 -7.92 -25.32 -3.87
CA GLU A 335 -7.71 -24.99 -5.28
C GLU A 335 -8.35 -23.65 -5.67
N ALA A 336 -7.85 -23.05 -6.76
CA ALA A 336 -8.40 -21.80 -7.30
C ALA A 336 -9.89 -21.91 -7.68
N ALA A 337 -10.34 -23.10 -8.09
CA ALA A 337 -11.75 -23.36 -8.37
C ALA A 337 -12.64 -23.21 -7.11
N ASP A 338 -12.15 -23.64 -5.94
CA ASP A 338 -12.85 -23.50 -4.66
C ASP A 338 -12.96 -22.02 -4.26
N VAL A 339 -11.91 -21.24 -4.52
CA VAL A 339 -11.89 -19.79 -4.28
C VAL A 339 -12.98 -19.09 -5.11
N VAL A 340 -13.05 -19.38 -6.41
CA VAL A 340 -14.04 -18.79 -7.32
C VAL A 340 -15.47 -19.19 -6.92
N ALA A 341 -15.69 -20.45 -6.55
CA ALA A 341 -16.99 -20.93 -6.09
C ALA A 341 -17.44 -20.23 -4.80
N ASN A 342 -16.53 -20.09 -3.82
CA ASN A 342 -16.80 -19.40 -2.57
C ASN A 342 -17.09 -17.91 -2.80
N TRP A 343 -16.31 -17.26 -3.67
CA TRP A 343 -16.52 -15.87 -4.07
C TRP A 343 -17.91 -15.64 -4.66
N GLU A 344 -18.34 -16.47 -5.61
CA GLU A 344 -19.67 -16.36 -6.22
C GLU A 344 -20.80 -16.64 -5.21
N LYS A 345 -20.59 -17.55 -4.25
CA LYS A 345 -21.55 -17.83 -3.17
C LYS A 345 -21.73 -16.62 -2.23
N ILE A 346 -20.63 -16.02 -1.76
CA ILE A 346 -20.67 -14.83 -0.89
C ILE A 346 -21.32 -13.66 -1.64
N LYS A 347 -20.97 -13.46 -2.92
CA LYS A 347 -21.59 -12.44 -3.79
C LYS A 347 -23.09 -12.63 -4.01
N GLN A 348 -23.61 -13.87 -3.93
CA GLN A 348 -25.06 -14.11 -3.99
C GLN A 348 -25.75 -13.71 -2.69
N GLN A 349 -25.13 -13.96 -1.54
CA GLN A 349 -25.65 -13.61 -0.22
C GLN A 349 -25.67 -12.09 0.03
N GLU A 350 -24.74 -11.35 -0.56
CA GLU A 350 -24.64 -9.88 -0.45
C GLU A 350 -25.71 -9.11 -1.23
N LYS A 351 -26.34 -9.74 -2.24
CA LYS A 351 -27.33 -9.02 -3.03
C LYS A 351 -28.57 -8.82 -2.15
N PRO A 352 -29.05 -7.57 -1.96
CA PRO A 352 -30.36 -7.38 -1.36
C PRO A 352 -31.38 -8.20 -2.15
N GLU A 353 -32.38 -8.78 -1.48
CA GLU A 353 -33.51 -9.45 -2.12
C GLU A 353 -34.20 -8.48 -3.08
N ARG A 354 -33.67 -8.33 -4.30
CA ARG A 354 -34.37 -7.68 -5.39
C ARG A 354 -35.42 -8.67 -5.84
N ALA A 355 -36.59 -8.60 -5.22
CA ALA A 355 -37.80 -9.22 -5.74
C ALA A 355 -38.06 -8.66 -7.14
N GLY A 356 -37.60 -9.39 -8.16
CA GLY A 356 -37.62 -8.95 -9.55
C GLY A 356 -36.95 -9.95 -10.49
N SER A 357 -37.23 -9.82 -11.80
CA SER A 357 -36.72 -10.69 -12.86
C SER A 357 -35.20 -10.91 -12.75
N ILE A 358 -34.73 -12.13 -13.01
CA ILE A 358 -33.30 -12.52 -13.01
C ILE A 358 -32.43 -11.55 -13.83
N LEU A 359 -33.01 -10.94 -14.87
CA LEU A 359 -32.36 -10.01 -15.78
C LEU A 359 -32.28 -8.57 -15.25
N GLN A 360 -33.12 -8.15 -14.29
CA GLN A 360 -33.10 -6.80 -13.68
C GLN A 360 -31.84 -6.50 -12.86
N SER A 361 -31.05 -7.53 -12.55
CA SER A 361 -29.76 -7.37 -11.86
C SER A 361 -28.59 -7.09 -12.81
N ILE A 362 -28.85 -6.83 -14.10
CA ILE A 362 -27.85 -6.38 -15.08
C ILE A 362 -27.93 -4.85 -15.16
N PRO A 363 -26.82 -4.11 -14.89
CA PRO A 363 -26.84 -2.66 -14.99
C PRO A 363 -27.28 -2.20 -16.38
N ALA A 364 -28.18 -1.21 -16.43
CA ALA A 364 -28.70 -0.69 -17.69
C ALA A 364 -27.63 0.05 -18.52
N THR A 365 -26.59 0.55 -17.85
CA THR A 365 -25.50 1.39 -18.36
C THR A 365 -24.35 0.61 -19.01
N LEU A 366 -24.42 -0.72 -19.06
CA LEU A 366 -23.38 -1.50 -19.73
C LEU A 366 -23.41 -1.27 -21.25
N PRO A 367 -22.23 -1.24 -21.90
CA PRO A 367 -22.13 -1.35 -23.35
C PRO A 367 -22.94 -2.52 -23.90
N ALA A 368 -23.44 -2.38 -25.13
CA ALA A 368 -24.44 -3.29 -25.68
C ALA A 368 -23.96 -4.75 -25.75
N LEU A 369 -22.70 -4.99 -26.13
CA LEU A 369 -22.14 -6.34 -26.23
C LEU A 369 -21.91 -6.95 -24.85
N THR A 370 -21.30 -6.20 -23.93
CA THR A 370 -21.15 -6.62 -22.52
C THR A 370 -22.51 -6.95 -21.87
N LYS A 371 -23.53 -6.14 -22.18
CA LYS A 371 -24.90 -6.35 -21.68
C LYS A 371 -25.51 -7.62 -22.24
N ALA A 372 -25.42 -7.84 -23.56
CA ALA A 372 -25.89 -9.07 -24.22
C ALA A 372 -25.19 -10.30 -23.65
N TYR A 373 -23.87 -10.25 -23.47
CA TYR A 373 -23.06 -11.33 -22.89
C TYR A 373 -23.53 -11.68 -21.47
N LYS A 374 -23.77 -10.67 -20.61
CA LYS A 374 -24.28 -10.89 -19.24
C LYS A 374 -25.73 -11.36 -19.21
N LEU A 375 -26.59 -10.90 -20.13
CA LEU A 375 -27.98 -11.38 -20.28
C LEU A 375 -27.99 -12.88 -20.54
N GLN A 376 -27.23 -13.31 -21.55
CA GLN A 376 -27.14 -14.71 -21.95
C GLN A 376 -26.48 -15.57 -20.86
N LYS A 377 -25.39 -15.10 -20.23
CA LYS A 377 -24.75 -15.80 -19.11
C LYS A 377 -25.69 -16.01 -17.92
N LYS A 378 -26.63 -15.09 -17.66
CA LYS A 378 -27.64 -15.26 -16.61
C LYS A 378 -28.78 -16.18 -17.02
N ALA A 379 -29.23 -16.09 -18.27
CA ALA A 379 -30.23 -17.00 -18.80
C ALA A 379 -29.72 -18.46 -18.77
N ALA A 380 -28.45 -18.67 -19.13
CA ALA A 380 -27.79 -19.96 -19.06
C ALA A 380 -27.76 -20.55 -17.64
N LYS A 381 -27.54 -19.71 -16.61
CA LYS A 381 -27.53 -20.15 -15.19
C LYS A 381 -28.87 -20.75 -14.72
N VAL A 382 -29.99 -20.45 -15.38
CA VAL A 382 -31.31 -21.03 -15.07
C VAL A 382 -31.74 -22.10 -16.06
N GLY A 383 -30.80 -22.61 -16.87
CA GLY A 383 -31.03 -23.69 -17.83
C GLY A 383 -31.56 -23.21 -19.19
N PHE A 384 -31.63 -21.90 -19.44
CA PHE A 384 -31.91 -21.36 -20.77
C PHE A 384 -30.59 -21.20 -21.53
N ASP A 385 -30.00 -22.34 -21.92
CA ASP A 385 -28.78 -22.41 -22.73
C ASP A 385 -28.87 -23.53 -23.75
N TRP A 386 -28.10 -23.41 -24.83
CA TRP A 386 -27.91 -24.47 -25.81
C TRP A 386 -26.88 -25.47 -25.31
N THR A 387 -27.17 -26.77 -25.45
CA THR A 387 -26.26 -27.85 -25.03
C THR A 387 -25.26 -28.26 -26.12
N ASP A 388 -25.59 -27.99 -27.39
CA ASP A 388 -24.74 -28.27 -28.55
C ASP A 388 -24.35 -26.97 -29.24
N VAL A 389 -23.07 -26.85 -29.59
CA VAL A 389 -22.53 -25.72 -30.35
C VAL A 389 -23.16 -25.63 -31.75
N GLN A 390 -23.55 -26.77 -32.33
CA GLN A 390 -24.19 -26.81 -33.65
C GLN A 390 -25.55 -26.12 -33.64
N ASP A 391 -26.30 -26.18 -32.54
CA ASP A 391 -27.58 -25.47 -32.42
C ASP A 391 -27.40 -23.95 -32.44
N ILE A 392 -26.30 -23.45 -31.86
CA ILE A 392 -25.95 -22.02 -31.89
C ILE A 392 -25.56 -21.60 -33.31
N TRP A 393 -24.78 -22.42 -34.03
CA TRP A 393 -24.41 -22.15 -35.42
C TRP A 393 -25.59 -22.24 -36.38
N ASN A 394 -26.54 -23.16 -36.15
CA ASN A 394 -27.79 -23.23 -36.88
C ASN A 394 -28.61 -21.96 -36.67
N LYS A 395 -28.70 -21.47 -35.42
CA LYS A 395 -29.37 -20.21 -35.12
C LYS A 395 -28.68 -19.02 -35.77
N TYR A 396 -27.35 -19.00 -35.84
CA TYR A 396 -26.63 -17.97 -36.60
C TYR A 396 -27.00 -17.96 -38.08
N GLU A 397 -27.09 -19.13 -38.72
CA GLU A 397 -27.49 -19.19 -40.13
C GLU A 397 -28.96 -18.77 -40.31
N GLU A 398 -29.85 -19.11 -39.38
CA GLU A 398 -31.24 -18.64 -39.35
C GLU A 398 -31.32 -17.10 -39.32
N GLU A 399 -30.75 -16.45 -38.30
CA GLU A 399 -30.76 -14.98 -38.15
C GLU A 399 -30.11 -14.28 -39.34
N LYS A 400 -29.05 -14.87 -39.90
CA LYS A 400 -28.40 -14.36 -41.11
C LYS A 400 -29.34 -14.41 -42.32
N GLN A 401 -30.11 -15.50 -42.48
CA GLN A 401 -31.09 -15.58 -43.56
C GLN A 401 -32.25 -14.60 -43.34
N GLU A 402 -32.75 -14.45 -42.11
CA GLU A 402 -33.79 -13.47 -41.77
C GLU A 402 -33.35 -12.04 -42.09
N PHE A 403 -32.14 -11.64 -41.68
CA PHE A 403 -31.57 -10.36 -42.06
C PHE A 403 -31.44 -10.17 -43.58
N LEU A 404 -31.01 -11.20 -44.33
CA LEU A 404 -30.87 -11.13 -45.78
C LEU A 404 -32.21 -10.98 -46.50
N VAL A 405 -33.28 -11.60 -45.99
CA VAL A 405 -34.64 -11.43 -46.51
C VAL A 405 -35.10 -9.98 -46.35
N GLU A 406 -34.97 -9.41 -45.14
CA GLU A 406 -35.35 -8.02 -44.88
C GLU A 406 -34.53 -7.02 -45.71
N VAL A 407 -33.25 -7.30 -45.98
CA VAL A 407 -32.40 -6.50 -46.88
C VAL A 407 -32.87 -6.57 -48.34
N ALA A 408 -33.44 -7.70 -48.77
CA ALA A 408 -33.88 -7.93 -50.15
C ALA A 408 -35.25 -7.30 -50.46
N GLU A 409 -36.14 -7.18 -49.48
CA GLU A 409 -37.55 -6.75 -49.66
C GLU A 409 -37.78 -5.21 -49.71
N LYS A 410 -36.73 -4.41 -49.98
CA LYS A 410 -36.72 -2.93 -49.96
C LYS A 410 -37.98 -2.25 -50.53
N THR A 411 -38.61 -1.31 -49.79
CA THR A 411 -39.11 -0.02 -50.36
C THR A 411 -39.65 1.07 -49.40
N ASP A 412 -39.83 0.87 -48.08
CA ASP A 412 -40.40 1.91 -47.19
C ASP A 412 -39.68 2.06 -45.82
N GLU A 413 -39.95 3.15 -45.07
CA GLU A 413 -39.37 3.44 -43.73
C GLU A 413 -39.57 2.31 -42.69
N GLY A 414 -40.58 1.45 -42.89
CA GLY A 414 -40.80 0.25 -42.07
C GLY A 414 -39.69 -0.80 -42.22
N ALA A 415 -39.10 -0.93 -43.42
CA ALA A 415 -38.05 -1.90 -43.71
C ALA A 415 -36.75 -1.57 -42.96
N THR A 416 -36.41 -0.29 -42.80
CA THR A 416 -35.23 0.15 -42.03
C THR A 416 -35.30 -0.28 -40.56
N LYS A 417 -36.52 -0.35 -39.99
CA LYS A 417 -36.71 -0.81 -38.62
C LYS A 417 -36.53 -2.32 -38.50
N GLN A 418 -37.15 -3.10 -39.39
CA GLN A 418 -37.03 -4.56 -39.39
C GLN A 418 -35.59 -5.00 -39.63
N MET A 419 -34.90 -4.40 -40.62
CA MET A 419 -33.46 -4.63 -40.84
C MET A 419 -32.61 -4.36 -39.60
N LYS A 420 -32.95 -3.33 -38.80
CA LYS A 420 -32.23 -3.00 -37.56
C LYS A 420 -32.48 -4.04 -36.48
N ASP A 421 -33.72 -4.52 -36.35
CA ASP A 421 -34.10 -5.53 -35.37
C ASP A 421 -33.37 -6.87 -35.70
N GLU A 422 -33.44 -7.35 -36.95
CA GLU A 422 -32.74 -8.57 -37.40
C GLU A 422 -31.21 -8.46 -37.32
N PHE A 423 -30.63 -7.29 -37.63
CA PHE A 423 -29.19 -7.06 -37.44
C PHE A 423 -28.80 -7.11 -35.97
N GLY A 424 -29.68 -6.60 -35.09
CA GLY A 424 -29.51 -6.70 -33.64
C GLY A 424 -29.49 -8.14 -33.15
N ASP A 425 -30.38 -8.98 -33.67
CA ASP A 425 -30.48 -10.39 -33.31
C ASP A 425 -29.28 -11.20 -33.85
N LEU A 426 -28.79 -10.88 -35.06
CA LEU A 426 -27.53 -11.41 -35.58
C LEU A 426 -26.33 -11.09 -34.66
N LEU A 427 -26.21 -9.84 -34.20
CA LEU A 427 -25.18 -9.45 -33.23
C LEU A 427 -25.37 -10.19 -31.89
N PHE A 428 -26.62 -10.37 -31.46
CA PHE A 428 -26.94 -11.09 -30.23
C PHE A 428 -26.52 -12.57 -30.30
N VAL A 429 -26.71 -13.23 -31.44
CA VAL A 429 -26.25 -14.61 -31.65
C VAL A 429 -24.71 -14.69 -31.72
N LEU A 430 -24.04 -13.72 -32.35
CA LEU A 430 -22.57 -13.65 -32.33
C LEU A 430 -22.01 -13.52 -30.91
N VAL A 431 -22.66 -12.71 -30.06
CA VAL A 431 -22.32 -12.63 -28.63
C VAL A 431 -22.49 -13.99 -27.93
N ASN A 432 -23.51 -14.76 -28.30
CA ASN A 432 -23.74 -16.09 -27.74
C ASN A 432 -22.70 -17.12 -28.16
N ILE A 433 -22.25 -17.05 -29.41
CA ILE A 433 -21.13 -17.84 -29.92
C ILE A 433 -19.86 -17.50 -29.13
N GLY A 434 -19.54 -16.20 -29.00
CA GLY A 434 -18.39 -15.75 -28.19
C GLY A 434 -18.46 -16.29 -26.77
N ARG A 435 -19.62 -16.18 -26.11
CA ARG A 435 -19.85 -16.74 -24.77
C ARG A 435 -19.61 -18.23 -24.69
N PHE A 436 -20.09 -19.01 -25.66
CA PHE A 436 -19.88 -20.47 -25.69
C PHE A 436 -18.38 -20.82 -25.76
N TYR A 437 -17.60 -20.07 -26.54
CA TYR A 437 -16.14 -20.24 -26.65
C TYR A 437 -15.34 -19.50 -25.56
N HIS A 438 -16.01 -18.96 -24.53
CA HIS A 438 -15.37 -18.17 -23.46
C HIS A 438 -14.63 -16.91 -23.93
N LEU A 439 -15.06 -16.34 -25.05
CA LEU A 439 -14.59 -15.05 -25.56
C LEU A 439 -15.51 -13.93 -25.07
N GLU A 440 -14.94 -12.88 -24.50
CA GLU A 440 -15.69 -11.68 -24.09
C GLU A 440 -15.87 -10.78 -25.34
N PRO A 441 -17.11 -10.52 -25.80
CA PRO A 441 -17.33 -9.88 -27.10
C PRO A 441 -16.92 -8.40 -27.17
N GLU A 442 -16.99 -7.67 -26.06
CA GLU A 442 -16.57 -6.26 -26.01
C GLU A 442 -15.07 -6.15 -26.22
N THR A 443 -14.30 -6.95 -25.47
CA THR A 443 -12.84 -6.95 -25.58
C THR A 443 -12.40 -7.51 -26.93
N ALA A 444 -13.05 -8.56 -27.44
CA ALA A 444 -12.76 -9.10 -28.77
C ALA A 444 -12.98 -8.08 -29.90
N LEU A 445 -14.03 -7.24 -29.79
CA LEU A 445 -14.27 -6.17 -30.74
C LEU A 445 -13.26 -5.02 -30.56
N ALA A 446 -12.92 -4.66 -29.33
CA ALA A 446 -11.89 -3.67 -29.04
C ALA A 446 -10.56 -4.04 -29.70
N SER A 447 -10.05 -5.26 -29.49
CA SER A 447 -8.82 -5.72 -30.16
C SER A 447 -8.96 -5.77 -31.69
N ALA A 448 -10.17 -5.99 -32.23
CA ALA A 448 -10.40 -5.91 -33.67
C ALA A 448 -10.30 -4.47 -34.20
N ASN A 449 -10.80 -3.49 -33.45
CA ASN A 449 -10.68 -2.07 -33.76
C ASN A 449 -9.22 -1.62 -33.72
N THR A 450 -8.45 -2.01 -32.70
CA THR A 450 -7.01 -1.71 -32.61
C THR A 450 -6.24 -2.27 -33.82
N LYS A 451 -6.51 -3.53 -34.23
CA LYS A 451 -5.94 -4.10 -35.47
C LYS A 451 -6.34 -3.32 -36.71
N PHE A 452 -7.58 -2.83 -36.78
CA PHE A 452 -8.02 -2.02 -37.91
C PHE A 452 -7.25 -0.71 -37.98
N ILE A 453 -7.14 0.00 -36.84
CA ILE A 453 -6.42 1.26 -36.71
C ILE A 453 -4.96 1.09 -37.14
N ARG A 454 -4.26 0.10 -36.58
CA ARG A 454 -2.85 -0.19 -36.89
C ARG A 454 -2.61 -0.44 -38.38
N ARG A 455 -3.47 -1.25 -39.01
CA ARG A 455 -3.36 -1.53 -40.45
C ARG A 455 -3.69 -0.32 -41.29
N PHE A 456 -4.68 0.47 -40.89
CA PHE A 456 -5.03 1.69 -41.60
C PHE A 456 -3.90 2.72 -41.48
N GLN A 457 -3.31 2.93 -40.30
CA GLN A 457 -2.14 3.78 -40.10
C GLN A 457 -0.93 3.32 -40.95
N HIS A 458 -0.73 2.02 -41.14
CA HIS A 458 0.27 1.52 -42.10
C HIS A 458 -0.02 1.96 -43.53
N ILE A 459 -1.28 1.91 -43.96
CA ILE A 459 -1.69 2.44 -45.28
C ILE A 459 -1.39 3.94 -45.35
N GLU A 460 -1.74 4.72 -44.33
CA GLU A 460 -1.48 6.17 -44.29
C GLU A 460 0.02 6.48 -44.39
N GLN A 461 0.84 5.76 -43.63
CA GLN A 461 2.28 5.94 -43.64
C GLN A 461 2.88 5.56 -45.00
N LYS A 462 2.45 4.44 -45.60
CA LYS A 462 2.92 4.02 -46.93
C LYS A 462 2.46 4.97 -48.03
N ALA A 463 1.23 5.47 -47.98
CA ALA A 463 0.75 6.50 -48.90
C ALA A 463 1.63 7.75 -48.84
N LYS A 464 1.97 8.19 -47.62
CA LYS A 464 2.85 9.33 -47.36
C LYS A 464 4.28 9.08 -47.86
N ASP A 465 4.84 7.89 -47.63
CA ASP A 465 6.17 7.50 -48.13
C ASP A 465 6.22 7.50 -49.67
N MET A 466 5.09 7.16 -50.32
CA MET A 466 4.92 7.23 -51.78
C MET A 466 4.63 8.64 -52.29
N GLY A 467 4.52 9.64 -51.40
CA GLY A 467 4.20 11.02 -51.75
C GLY A 467 2.79 11.24 -52.30
N ARG A 468 1.85 10.33 -52.00
CA ARG A 468 0.44 10.39 -52.43
C ARG A 468 -0.48 10.66 -51.25
N SER A 469 -1.64 11.25 -51.50
CA SER A 469 -2.71 11.31 -50.50
C SER A 469 -3.56 10.03 -50.53
N LEU A 470 -4.29 9.74 -49.46
CA LEU A 470 -5.21 8.60 -49.42
C LEU A 470 -6.29 8.70 -50.50
N ASP A 471 -6.77 9.91 -50.80
CA ASP A 471 -7.77 10.16 -51.83
C ASP A 471 -7.27 9.82 -53.25
N ASP A 472 -5.95 9.78 -53.44
CA ASP A 472 -5.34 9.41 -54.71
C ASP A 472 -5.19 7.89 -54.87
N LEU A 473 -5.36 7.10 -53.81
CA LEU A 473 -5.24 5.64 -53.86
C LEU A 473 -6.57 4.98 -54.28
N THR A 474 -6.46 3.98 -55.14
CA THR A 474 -7.60 3.11 -55.46
C THR A 474 -7.84 2.09 -54.34
N LEU A 475 -9.05 1.53 -54.26
CA LEU A 475 -9.36 0.46 -53.29
C LEU A 475 -8.46 -0.77 -53.45
N GLU A 476 -8.06 -1.10 -54.69
CA GLU A 476 -7.12 -2.20 -54.94
C GLU A 476 -5.73 -1.90 -54.34
N GLU A 477 -5.23 -0.68 -54.53
CA GLU A 477 -3.95 -0.26 -53.93
C GLU A 477 -4.02 -0.21 -52.40
N MET A 478 -5.15 0.23 -51.83
CA MET A 478 -5.36 0.19 -50.38
C MET A 478 -5.44 -1.24 -49.83
N ASP A 479 -6.08 -2.18 -50.55
CA ASP A 479 -6.15 -3.59 -50.15
C ASP A 479 -4.77 -4.27 -50.22
N ASP A 480 -3.95 -3.92 -51.22
CA ASP A 480 -2.56 -4.39 -51.30
C ASP A 480 -1.72 -3.94 -50.10
N LEU A 481 -1.84 -2.65 -49.70
CA LEU A 481 -1.18 -2.11 -48.51
C LEU A 481 -1.74 -2.69 -47.21
N TRP A 482 -3.05 -2.99 -47.16
CA TRP A 482 -3.68 -3.68 -46.04
C TRP A 482 -3.17 -5.12 -45.89
N ASN A 483 -3.04 -5.85 -47.00
CA ASN A 483 -2.48 -7.20 -47.02
C ASN A 483 -0.98 -7.19 -46.69
N ASP A 484 -0.27 -6.12 -47.03
CA ASP A 484 1.11 -5.89 -46.58
C ASP A 484 1.21 -5.78 -45.06
N ALA A 485 0.37 -4.94 -44.44
CA ALA A 485 0.30 -4.82 -42.98
C ALA A 485 0.03 -6.18 -42.30
N LYS A 486 -0.90 -6.98 -42.84
CA LYS A 486 -1.20 -8.33 -42.34
C LYS A 486 0.02 -9.28 -42.39
N ARG A 487 0.85 -9.21 -43.43
CA ARG A 487 2.05 -10.05 -43.55
C ARG A 487 3.08 -9.68 -42.50
N ILE A 488 3.29 -8.38 -42.26
CA ILE A 488 4.19 -7.86 -41.24
C ILE A 488 3.78 -8.36 -39.85
N GLU A 489 2.50 -8.24 -39.50
CA GLU A 489 1.95 -8.72 -38.20
C GLU A 489 2.11 -10.23 -38.00
N ARG A 490 2.06 -11.03 -39.07
CA ARG A 490 2.20 -12.49 -39.01
C ARG A 490 3.66 -12.97 -38.98
N GLY A 491 4.62 -12.06 -39.04
CA GLY A 491 6.03 -12.40 -39.16
C GLY A 491 6.38 -13.05 -40.51
N GLU A 492 5.51 -12.92 -41.51
CA GLU A 492 5.74 -13.41 -42.87
C GLU A 492 6.55 -12.35 -43.62
N HIS A 493 7.86 -12.29 -43.37
CA HIS A 493 8.76 -11.46 -44.17
C HIS A 493 8.99 -12.08 -45.55
N THR A 494 8.99 -11.24 -46.58
CA THR A 494 9.43 -11.61 -47.93
C THR A 494 10.91 -11.33 -48.10
#